data_AF-A0A2N2AG40-F1
#
_entry.id   AF-A0A2N2AG40-F1
#
_cell.length_a   1.000
_cell.length_b   1.000
_cell.length_c   1.000
_cell.angle_alpha   90.00
_cell.angle_beta   90.00
_cell.angle_gamma   90.00
#
_symmetry.space_group_name_H-M   'P 1'
#
loop_
_entity.id
_entity.type
_entity.pdbx_description
1 polymer ?
#
loop_
_entity_poly.entity_id
_entity_poly.type
_entity_poly.pdbx_seq_one_letter_code
_entity_poly.pdbx_strand_id
1 'polypeptide(L)' 'MDGGEALSVLINIAVGAYFAWYFPRSVRGKLDRMPRLFTFLSRALPVVGYLLMAASIVYGLLRISGLL' A
#
# COMPACT_ATOMS: atom_id res chain seq x y z
N MET A 1 21.59 -5.79 1.24
CA MET A 1 20.26 -6.28 1.67
C MET A 1 20.36 -7.76 1.92
N ASP A 2 19.83 -8.20 3.05
CA ASP A 2 19.52 -9.61 3.32
C ASP A 2 18.34 -10.06 2.42
N GLY A 3 18.28 -11.34 2.08
CA GLY A 3 17.16 -11.93 1.33
C GLY A 3 15.80 -11.80 2.06
N GLY A 4 15.80 -11.85 3.39
CA GLY A 4 14.61 -11.58 4.21
C GLY A 4 14.14 -10.13 4.11
N GLU A 5 15.06 -9.17 4.20
CA GLU A 5 14.77 -7.74 3.95
C GLU A 5 14.18 -7.51 2.55
N ALA A 6 14.77 -8.09 1.50
CA ALA A 6 14.30 -7.92 0.12
C ALA A 6 12.87 -8.45 -0.06
N LEU A 7 12.58 -9.62 0.51
CA LEU A 7 11.25 -10.21 0.49
C LEU A 7 10.24 -9.36 1.27
N SER A 8 10.64 -8.80 2.42
CA SER A 8 9.80 -7.89 3.20
C SER A 8 9.44 -6.62 2.42
N VAL A 9 10.40 -6.01 1.72
CA VAL A 9 10.15 -4.83 0.87
C VAL A 9 9.18 -5.18 -0.26
N LEU A 10 9.37 -6.31 -0.92
CA LEU A 10 8.47 -6.78 -1.98
C LEU A 10 7.04 -7.02 -1.47
N ILE A 11 6.89 -7.64 -0.29
CA ILE A 11 5.58 -7.84 0.33
C ILE A 11 4.93 -6.48 0.62
N ASN A 12 5.64 -5.53 1.21
CA ASN A 12 5.07 -4.21 1.51
C ASN A 12 4.64 -3.46 0.25
N ILE A 13 5.42 -3.54 -0.83
CA ILE A 13 5.02 -3.00 -2.14
C ILE A 13 3.75 -3.70 -2.65
N ALA A 14 3.68 -5.02 -2.57
CA ALA A 14 2.51 -5.79 -3.01
C ALA A 14 1.25 -5.44 -2.18
N VAL A 15 1.39 -5.28 -0.86
CA VAL A 15 0.32 -4.85 0.05
C VAL A 15 -0.11 -3.41 -0.28
N GLY A 16 0.85 -2.50 -0.49
CA GLY A 16 0.57 -1.13 -0.93
C GLY A 16 -0.22 -1.11 -2.25
N ALA A 17 0.18 -1.92 -3.22
CA ALA A 17 -0.50 -2.05 -4.51
C ALA A 17 -1.91 -2.64 -4.37
N TYR A 18 -2.08 -3.62 -3.49
CA TYR A 18 -3.39 -4.18 -3.17
C TYR A 18 -4.34 -3.11 -2.63
N PHE A 19 -3.91 -2.33 -1.65
CA PHE A 19 -4.74 -1.27 -1.07
C PHE A 19 -4.96 -0.08 -2.03
N ALA A 20 -3.97 0.23 -2.87
CA ALA A 20 -4.07 1.31 -3.85
C ALA A 20 -5.03 0.99 -5.01
N TRP A 21 -5.06 -0.26 -5.49
CA TRP A 21 -5.72 -0.59 -6.75
C TRP A 21 -6.80 -1.66 -6.66
N TYR A 22 -6.54 -2.75 -5.91
CA TYR A 22 -7.44 -3.89 -5.89
C TYR A 22 -8.57 -3.69 -4.88
N PHE A 23 -8.26 -3.31 -3.65
CA PHE A 23 -9.24 -3.09 -2.59
C PHE A 23 -10.31 -2.07 -2.96
N PRO A 24 -9.99 -0.87 -3.51
CA PRO A 24 -11.01 0.13 -3.86
C PRO A 24 -11.95 -0.37 -4.97
N ARG A 25 -11.44 -1.20 -5.89
CA ARG A 25 -12.24 -1.84 -6.93
C ARG A 25 -13.16 -2.91 -6.37
N SER A 26 -12.68 -3.72 -5.44
CA SER A 26 -13.47 -4.83 -4.87
C SER A 26 -14.63 -4.35 -3.99
N VAL A 27 -14.50 -3.17 -3.36
CA VAL A 27 -15.55 -2.60 -2.49
C VAL A 27 -16.47 -1.60 -3.19
N ARG A 28 -16.16 -1.17 -4.42
CA ARG A 28 -16.88 -0.08 -5.12
C ARG A 28 -18.38 -0.31 -5.25
N GLY A 29 -18.82 -1.54 -5.52
CA GLY A 29 -20.24 -1.90 -5.63
C GLY A 29 -20.95 -2.22 -4.31
N LYS A 30 -20.21 -2.22 -3.19
CA LYS A 30 -20.75 -2.53 -1.85
C LYS A 30 -20.90 -1.29 -0.96
N LEU A 31 -20.26 -0.18 -1.36
CA LEU A 31 -20.21 1.07 -0.60
C LEU A 31 -21.56 1.80 -0.54
N ASP A 32 -22.44 1.64 -1.53
CA ASP A 32 -23.74 2.34 -1.56
C ASP A 32 -24.68 1.93 -0.43
N ARG A 33 -24.49 0.73 0.15
CA ARG A 33 -25.28 0.23 1.28
C ARG A 33 -24.58 0.43 2.63
N MET A 34 -23.40 1.05 2.64
CA MET A 34 -22.56 1.18 3.84
C MET A 34 -22.67 2.56 4.50
N PRO A 35 -22.45 2.65 5.82
CA PRO A 35 -22.37 3.92 6.53
C PRO A 35 -21.31 4.86 5.94
N ARG A 36 -21.55 6.18 5.99
CA ARG A 36 -20.65 7.22 5.44
C ARG A 36 -19.20 7.11 5.90
N LEU A 37 -18.96 6.55 7.08
CA LEU A 37 -17.61 6.29 7.62
C LEU A 37 -16.78 5.39 6.69
N PHE A 38 -17.41 4.36 6.10
CA PHE A 38 -16.75 3.44 5.16
C PHE A 38 -16.42 4.11 3.83
N THR A 39 -17.23 5.09 3.40
CA THR A 39 -16.93 5.90 2.22
C THR A 39 -15.66 6.73 2.43
N PHE A 40 -15.52 7.37 3.59
CA PHE A 40 -14.29 8.07 3.96
C PHE A 40 -13.09 7.13 4.02
N LEU A 41 -13.24 5.98 4.68
CA LEU A 41 -12.18 4.98 4.78
C LEU A 41 -11.75 4.45 3.40
N SER A 42 -12.71 4.16 2.52
CA SER A 42 -12.44 3.72 1.14
C SER A 42 -11.71 4.76 0.29
N ARG A 43 -11.83 6.04 0.66
CA ARG A 43 -11.15 7.15 -0.02
C ARG A 43 -9.75 7.38 0.54
N ALA A 44 -9.56 7.12 1.83
CA ALA A 44 -8.25 7.21 2.49
C ALA A 44 -7.35 6.00 2.17
N LEU A 45 -7.91 4.79 2.07
CA LEU A 45 -7.15 3.55 1.83
C LEU A 45 -6.25 3.58 0.58
N PRO A 46 -6.68 4.08 -0.60
CA PRO A 46 -5.80 4.21 -1.74
C PRO A 46 -4.59 5.10 -1.46
N VAL A 47 -4.79 6.21 -0.75
CA VAL A 47 -3.72 7.15 -0.37
C VAL A 47 -2.71 6.45 0.53
N VAL A 48 -3.19 5.72 1.53
CA VAL A 48 -2.33 4.93 2.42
C VAL A 48 -1.57 3.86 1.64
N GLY A 49 -2.22 3.18 0.69
CA GLY A 49 -1.58 2.19 -0.18
C GLY A 49 -0.42 2.77 -1.00
N TYR A 50 -0.61 3.96 -1.61
CA TYR A 50 0.46 4.66 -2.32
C TYR A 50 1.59 5.10 -1.40
N LEU A 51 1.27 5.62 -0.21
CA LEU A 51 2.29 6.02 0.77
C LEU A 51 3.14 4.83 1.22
N LEU A 52 2.51 3.68 1.48
CA LEU A 52 3.19 2.46 1.90
C LEU A 52 4.10 1.93 0.79
N MET A 53 3.62 1.98 -0.46
CA MET A 53 4.40 1.62 -1.64
C MET A 53 5.61 2.56 -1.82
N ALA A 54 5.39 3.87 -1.74
CA ALA A 54 6.43 4.88 -1.87
C ALA A 54 7.50 4.75 -0.78
N ALA A 55 7.08 4.60 0.48
CA ALA A 55 7.99 4.40 1.61
C ALA A 55 8.84 3.13 1.43
N SER A 56 8.22 2.05 0.97
CA SER A 56 8.93 0.78 0.72
C SER A 56 9.95 0.89 -0.41
N ILE A 57 9.61 1.60 -1.50
CA ILE A 57 10.52 1.86 -2.61
C ILE A 57 11.68 2.74 -2.14
N VAL A 58 11.39 3.85 -1.44
CA VAL A 58 12.41 4.76 -0.92
C VAL A 58 13.35 4.01 0.04
N TYR A 59 12.81 3.23 0.97
CA TYR A 59 13.60 2.41 1.88
C TYR A 59 14.52 1.45 1.11
N GLY A 60 13.98 0.71 0.13
CA GLY A 60 14.77 -0.18 -0.71
C GLY A 60 15.90 0.55 -1.45
N LEU A 61 15.62 1.73 -2.02
CA LEU A 61 16.62 2.54 -2.72
C LEU A 61 17.72 3.08 -1.80
N LEU A 62 17.35 3.58 -0.61
CA LEU A 62 18.32 4.06 0.38
C LEU A 62 19.21 2.93 0.89
N ARG A 63 18.62 1.74 1.09
CA ARG A 63 19.34 0.55 1.52
C ARG A 63 20.29 0.02 0.44
N ILE A 64 19.90 0.07 -0.83
CA ILE A 64 20.76 -0.33 -1.96
C ILE A 64 21.90 0.66 -2.18
N SER A 65 21.65 1.95 -2.00
CA SER A 65 22.68 2.99 -2.12
C SER A 65 23.66 3.06 -0.94
N GLY A 66 23.46 2.26 0.10
CA GLY A 66 24.31 2.24 1.29
C GLY A 66 24.17 3.48 2.17
N LEU A 67 23.11 4.27 1.97
CA LEU A 67 22.78 5.42 2.81
C LEU A 67 22.11 5.00 4.14
N LEU A 68 21.75 3.72 4.26
CA LEU A 68 21.04 3.10 5.39
C LEU A 68 21.54 1.68 5.68
#